data_AF-A0A969MQG1-F1
#
_entry.id   AF-A0A969MQG1-F1
#
_cell.length_a   1.000
_cell.length_b   1.000
_cell.length_c   1.000
_cell.angle_alpha   90.00
_cell.angle_beta   90.00
_cell.angle_gamma   90.00
#
_symmetry.space_group_name_H-M   'P 1'
#
loop_
_entity.id
_entity.type
_entity.pdbx_description
1 polymer ?
#
loop_
_entity_poly.entity_id
_entity_poly.type
_entity_poly.pdbx_seq_one_letter_code
_entity_poly.pdbx_strand_id
1 'polypeptide(L)'
;GSAAIKKAGSDLTLENTRYNNLIEEYKEQLFANLEAENEKHTDSMDLIKLKAWIDSHMRDVTSNARFEATSNKPYVAQMQADRDYEKEKALHLLENGSDSDLELIPRKHFTTNPVVRMWNSVRDFFS
;
A
#
# COMPACT_ATOMS: atom_id res chain seq x y z
N GLY A 1 -68.87 -30.04 -38.07
CA GLY A 1 -68.95 -29.15 -36.90
C GLY A 1 -68.04 -29.57 -35.76
N SER A 2 -68.19 -30.78 -35.22
CA SER A 2 -67.52 -31.21 -33.97
C SER A 2 -65.99 -31.34 -34.04
N ALA A 3 -65.42 -31.74 -35.18
CA ALA A 3 -63.97 -31.90 -35.33
C ALA A 3 -63.20 -30.58 -35.27
N ALA A 4 -63.74 -29.50 -35.83
CA ALA A 4 -63.15 -28.17 -35.79
C ALA A 4 -63.14 -27.59 -34.36
N ILE A 5 -64.20 -27.84 -33.59
CA ILE A 5 -64.31 -27.41 -32.18
C ILE A 5 -63.32 -28.18 -31.30
N LYS A 6 -63.19 -29.50 -31.50
CA LYS A 6 -62.19 -30.30 -30.76
C LYS A 6 -60.76 -29.87 -31.08
N LYS A 7 -60.47 -29.53 -32.33
CA LYS A 7 -59.16 -29.00 -32.74
C LYS A 7 -58.88 -27.64 -32.08
N ALA A 8 -59.82 -26.69 -32.16
CA ALA A 8 -59.68 -25.38 -31.53
C ALA A 8 -59.51 -25.49 -30.00
N GLY A 9 -60.23 -26.41 -29.35
CA GLY A 9 -60.04 -26.71 -27.92
C GLY A 9 -58.63 -27.22 -27.62
N SER A 10 -58.14 -28.18 -28.41
CA SER A 10 -56.77 -28.72 -28.26
C SER A 10 -55.69 -27.67 -28.50
N ASP A 11 -55.86 -26.81 -29.51
CA ASP A 11 -54.92 -25.74 -29.85
C ASP A 11 -54.86 -24.70 -28.70
N LEU A 12 -56.01 -24.38 -28.08
CA LEU A 12 -56.08 -23.50 -26.91
C LEU A 12 -55.35 -24.08 -25.69
N THR A 13 -55.51 -25.38 -25.42
CA THR A 13 -54.82 -26.02 -24.29
C THR A 13 -53.30 -26.07 -24.51
N LEU A 14 -52.88 -26.32 -25.76
CA LEU A 14 -51.47 -26.35 -26.13
C LEU A 14 -50.82 -24.97 -25.99
N GLU A 15 -51.47 -23.92 -26.48
CA GLU A 15 -50.99 -22.54 -26.34
C GLU A 15 -50.96 -22.10 -24.87
N ASN A 16 -51.96 -22.46 -24.07
CA ASN A 16 -51.96 -22.17 -22.64
C ASN A 16 -50.79 -22.89 -21.92
N THR A 17 -50.50 -24.13 -22.31
CA THR A 17 -49.34 -24.87 -21.79
C THR A 17 -48.02 -24.20 -22.19
N ARG A 18 -47.87 -23.78 -23.45
CA ARG A 18 -46.70 -23.03 -23.91
C ARG A 18 -46.50 -21.74 -23.15
N TYR A 19 -47.57 -20.98 -22.93
CA TYR A 19 -47.51 -19.73 -22.20
C TYR A 19 -47.05 -19.92 -20.75
N ASN A 20 -47.58 -20.94 -20.06
CA ASN A 20 -47.16 -21.26 -18.70
C ASN A 20 -45.69 -21.72 -18.65
N ASN A 21 -45.25 -22.53 -19.62
CA ASN A 21 -43.84 -22.94 -19.72
C ASN A 21 -42.92 -21.73 -19.94
N LEU A 22 -43.29 -20.80 -20.82
CA LEU A 22 -42.55 -19.56 -21.04
C LEU A 22 -42.43 -18.73 -19.75
N ILE A 23 -43.50 -18.64 -18.97
CA ILE A 23 -43.47 -17.94 -17.68
C ILE A 23 -42.46 -18.61 -16.73
N GLU A 24 -42.46 -19.93 -16.63
CA GLU A 24 -41.52 -20.64 -15.75
C GLU A 24 -40.08 -20.50 -16.26
N GLU A 25 -39.83 -20.61 -17.55
CA GLU A 25 -38.51 -20.37 -18.14
C GLU A 25 -38.00 -18.95 -17.84
N TYR A 26 -38.86 -17.93 -17.94
CA TYR A 26 -38.47 -16.56 -17.60
C TYR A 26 -38.16 -16.40 -16.11
N LYS A 27 -38.89 -17.08 -15.22
CA LYS A 27 -38.60 -17.05 -13.78
C LYS A 27 -37.25 -17.71 -13.50
N GLU A 28 -37.00 -18.89 -14.06
CA GLU A 28 -35.74 -19.60 -13.89
C GLU A 28 -34.56 -18.76 -14.41
N GLN A 29 -34.69 -18.17 -15.59
CA GLN A 29 -33.68 -17.26 -16.15
C GLN A 29 -33.44 -16.05 -15.26
N LEU A 30 -34.50 -15.45 -14.70
CA LEU A 30 -34.35 -14.30 -13.81
C LEU A 30 -33.57 -14.68 -12.55
N PHE A 31 -33.88 -15.80 -11.91
CA PHE A 31 -33.16 -16.26 -10.72
C PHE A 31 -31.71 -16.61 -11.02
N ALA A 32 -31.45 -17.33 -12.11
CA ALA A 32 -30.09 -17.65 -12.53
C ALA A 32 -29.26 -16.39 -12.83
N ASN A 33 -29.86 -15.40 -13.48
CA ASN A 33 -29.19 -14.12 -13.74
C ASN A 33 -28.91 -13.33 -12.46
N LEU A 34 -29.85 -13.33 -11.51
CA LEU A 34 -29.67 -12.67 -10.21
C LEU A 34 -28.55 -13.34 -9.39
N GLU A 35 -28.51 -14.67 -9.38
CA GLU A 35 -27.47 -15.42 -8.69
C GLU A 35 -26.09 -15.15 -9.31
N ALA A 36 -26.00 -15.22 -10.65
CA ALA A 36 -24.76 -14.89 -11.35
C ALA A 36 -24.31 -13.44 -11.15
N GLU A 37 -25.23 -12.49 -11.02
CA GLU A 37 -24.90 -11.10 -10.69
C GLU A 37 -24.37 -10.97 -9.26
N ASN A 38 -25.00 -11.64 -8.29
CA ASN A 38 -24.56 -11.65 -6.90
C ASN A 38 -23.17 -12.29 -6.73
N GLU A 39 -22.89 -13.37 -7.45
CA GLU A 39 -21.56 -13.99 -7.48
C GLU A 39 -20.52 -13.03 -8.04
N LYS A 40 -20.77 -12.43 -9.22
CA LYS A 40 -19.87 -11.43 -9.82
C LYS A 40 -19.62 -10.24 -8.89
N HIS A 41 -20.67 -9.76 -8.23
CA HIS A 41 -20.56 -8.66 -7.28
C HIS A 41 -19.67 -9.05 -6.09
N THR A 42 -19.86 -10.24 -5.53
CA THR A 42 -19.06 -10.77 -4.42
C THR A 42 -17.59 -10.90 -4.81
N ASP A 43 -17.31 -11.50 -5.97
CA ASP A 43 -15.95 -11.64 -6.49
C ASP A 43 -15.27 -10.28 -6.69
N SER A 44 -16.01 -9.30 -7.23
CA SER A 44 -15.50 -7.94 -7.42
C SER A 44 -15.17 -7.25 -6.10
N MET A 45 -16.05 -7.41 -5.09
CA MET A 45 -15.85 -6.86 -3.76
C MET A 45 -14.63 -7.48 -3.08
N ASP A 46 -14.44 -8.79 -3.21
CA ASP A 46 -13.33 -9.49 -2.58
C ASP A 46 -11.99 -9.13 -3.23
N LEU A 47 -11.96 -8.96 -4.55
CA LEU A 47 -10.78 -8.43 -5.24
C LEU A 47 -10.45 -7.00 -4.76
N ILE A 48 -11.44 -6.13 -4.64
CA ILE A 48 -11.25 -4.76 -4.13
C ILE A 48 -10.69 -4.79 -2.71
N LYS A 49 -11.26 -5.61 -1.82
CA LYS A 49 -10.78 -5.75 -0.43
C LYS A 49 -9.35 -6.27 -0.39
N LEU A 50 -9.02 -7.30 -1.17
CA LEU A 50 -7.67 -7.85 -1.22
C LEU A 50 -6.66 -6.81 -1.70
N LYS A 51 -6.99 -6.07 -2.76
CA LYS A 51 -6.15 -4.99 -3.26
C LYS A 51 -5.93 -3.90 -2.22
N ALA A 52 -7.00 -3.45 -1.55
CA ALA A 52 -6.92 -2.45 -0.50
C ALA A 52 -6.06 -2.92 0.68
N TRP A 53 -6.16 -4.20 1.06
CA TRP A 53 -5.33 -4.80 2.11
C TRP A 53 -3.84 -4.82 1.71
N ILE A 54 -3.52 -5.26 0.48
CA ILE A 54 -2.15 -5.25 -0.05
C ILE A 54 -1.60 -3.82 -0.07
N ASP A 55 -2.36 -2.87 -0.61
CA ASP A 55 -1.94 -1.46 -0.70
C ASP A 55 -1.66 -0.86 0.69
N SER A 56 -2.50 -1.17 1.69
CA SER A 56 -2.27 -0.76 3.07
C SER A 56 -0.97 -1.34 3.63
N HIS A 57 -0.77 -2.64 3.46
CA HIS A 57 0.42 -3.30 3.98
C HIS A 57 1.71 -2.80 3.31
N MET A 58 1.68 -2.58 1.99
CA MET A 58 2.80 -2.03 1.26
C MET A 58 3.14 -0.60 1.70
N ARG A 59 2.13 0.21 2.04
CA ARG A 59 2.34 1.56 2.60
C ARG A 59 3.05 1.50 3.95
N ASP A 60 2.64 0.60 4.84
CA ASP A 60 3.25 0.44 6.16
C ASP A 60 4.71 -0.01 6.05
N VAL A 61 4.99 -1.03 5.23
CA VAL A 61 6.35 -1.51 4.97
C VAL A 61 7.22 -0.40 4.39
N THR A 62 6.70 0.35 3.42
CA THR A 62 7.42 1.48 2.81
C THR A 62 7.70 2.58 3.83
N SER A 63 6.73 2.89 4.69
CA SER A 63 6.88 3.87 5.77
C SER A 63 7.97 3.44 6.76
N ASN A 64 7.96 2.18 7.20
CA ASN A 64 8.95 1.64 8.11
C ASN A 64 10.36 1.67 7.51
N ALA A 65 10.52 1.25 6.25
CA ALA A 65 11.80 1.30 5.55
C ALA A 65 12.33 2.74 5.41
N ARG A 66 11.45 3.71 5.09
CA ARG A 66 11.82 5.13 5.02
C ARG A 66 12.20 5.69 6.38
N PHE A 67 11.49 5.31 7.43
CA PHE A 67 11.79 5.71 8.79
C PHE A 67 13.17 5.19 9.21
N GLU A 68 13.44 3.90 9.01
CA GLU A 68 14.73 3.28 9.30
C GLU A 68 15.88 3.93 8.53
N ALA A 69 15.71 4.17 7.23
CA ALA A 69 16.71 4.87 6.43
C ALA A 69 16.98 6.29 6.95
N THR A 70 15.95 7.00 7.41
CA THR A 70 16.06 8.37 7.92
C THR A 70 16.64 8.42 9.34
N SER A 71 16.29 7.44 10.19
CA SER A 71 16.79 7.34 11.57
C SER A 71 18.25 6.92 11.62
N ASN A 72 18.69 6.07 10.69
CA ASN A 72 20.05 5.54 10.69
C ASN A 72 21.05 6.48 10.00
N LYS A 73 20.59 7.39 9.13
CA LYS A 73 21.45 8.32 8.39
C LYS A 73 22.35 9.20 9.29
N PRO A 74 21.86 9.82 10.40
CA PRO A 74 22.70 10.58 11.32
C PRO A 74 23.74 9.71 12.03
N TYR A 75 23.39 8.47 12.37
CA TYR A 75 24.31 7.53 13.01
C TYR A 75 25.47 7.17 12.07
N VAL A 76 25.16 6.87 10.81
CA VAL A 76 26.19 6.63 9.79
C VAL A 76 27.06 7.86 9.57
N ALA A 77 26.48 9.06 9.53
CA ALA A 77 27.23 10.31 9.42
C ALA A 77 28.15 10.55 10.63
N GLN A 78 27.70 10.22 11.85
CA GLN A 78 28.52 10.31 13.05
C GLN A 78 29.72 9.36 12.99
N MET A 79 29.50 8.09 12.61
CA MET A 79 30.60 7.13 12.46
C MET A 79 31.66 7.59 11.46
N GLN A 80 31.24 8.20 10.34
CA GLN A 80 32.17 8.74 9.36
C GLN A 80 32.95 9.93 9.93
N ALA A 81 32.27 10.85 10.62
CA ALA A 81 32.92 12.01 11.23
C ALA A 81 33.90 11.64 12.34
N ASP A 82 33.60 10.62 13.15
CA ASP A 82 34.52 10.11 14.15
C ASP A 82 35.76 9.47 13.49
N ARG A 83 35.60 8.75 12.37
CA ARG A 83 36.74 8.22 11.59
C ARG A 83 37.61 9.33 11.01
N ASP A 84 36.99 10.36 10.45
CA ASP A 84 37.71 11.49 9.87
C ASP A 84 38.46 12.26 10.97
N TYR A 85 37.85 12.46 12.13
CA TYR A 85 38.49 13.07 13.30
C TYR A 85 39.70 12.26 13.79
N GLU A 86 39.57 10.93 13.94
CA GLU A 86 40.71 10.09 14.36
C GLU A 86 41.85 10.10 13.32
N LYS A 87 41.52 10.21 12.03
CA LYS A 87 42.52 10.36 10.97
C LYS A 87 43.23 11.71 11.04
N GLU A 88 42.50 12.81 11.21
CA GLU A 88 43.07 14.15 11.38
C GLU A 88 43.94 14.22 12.64
N LYS A 89 43.49 13.62 13.73
CA LYS A 89 44.25 13.47 14.98
C LYS A 89 45.56 12.73 14.75
N ALA A 90 45.54 11.60 14.05
CA ALA A 90 46.74 10.85 13.73
C ALA A 90 47.72 11.66 12.87
N LEU A 91 47.23 12.39 11.86
CA LEU A 91 48.05 13.27 11.02
C LEU A 91 48.66 14.42 11.82
N HIS A 92 47.86 15.10 12.63
CA HIS A 92 48.31 16.21 13.46
C HIS A 92 49.39 15.79 14.47
N LEU A 93 49.24 14.61 15.07
CA LEU A 93 50.25 14.02 15.96
C LEU A 93 51.56 13.69 15.23
N LEU A 94 51.47 13.22 13.97
CA LEU A 94 52.63 12.92 13.15
C LEU A 94 53.36 14.19 12.68
N GLU A 95 52.63 15.27 12.39
CA GLU A 95 53.18 16.54 11.91
C GLU A 95 53.77 17.40 13.03
N ASN A 96 53.08 17.49 14.18
CA ASN A 96 53.43 18.42 15.27
C ASN A 96 54.11 17.73 16.47
N GLY A 97 54.18 16.40 16.49
CA GLY A 97 54.90 15.65 17.51
C GLY A 97 54.40 15.93 18.94
N SER A 98 55.32 16.16 19.88
CA SER A 98 55.01 16.36 21.30
C SER A 98 54.34 17.69 21.65
N ASP A 99 54.39 18.68 20.76
CA ASP A 99 53.74 19.99 20.93
C ASP A 99 52.33 20.02 20.30
N SER A 100 51.82 18.86 19.88
CA SER A 100 50.49 18.76 19.27
C SER A 100 49.37 18.97 20.30
N ASP A 101 48.62 20.06 20.12
CA ASP A 101 47.39 20.31 20.88
C ASP A 101 46.18 19.74 20.12
N LEU A 102 45.56 18.75 20.74
CA LEU A 102 44.45 17.96 20.18
C LEU A 102 43.10 18.69 20.30
N GLU A 103 43.01 19.74 21.12
CA GLU A 103 41.78 20.52 21.31
C GLU A 103 41.46 21.42 20.10
N LEU A 104 42.46 21.70 19.26
CA LEU A 104 42.31 22.49 18.03
C LEU A 104 41.64 21.73 16.89
N ILE A 105 41.52 20.41 16.98
CA ILE A 105 40.91 19.58 15.93
C ILE A 105 39.38 19.62 16.08
N PRO A 106 38.64 20.19 15.11
CA PRO A 106 37.20 20.37 15.23
C PRO A 106 36.46 19.04 15.15
N ARG A 107 35.72 18.70 16.21
CA ARG A 107 34.88 17.49 16.24
C ARG A 107 33.45 17.79 15.80
N LYS A 108 32.95 17.04 14.82
CA LYS A 108 31.56 17.13 14.37
C LYS A 108 30.67 16.16 15.14
N HIS A 109 29.56 16.67 15.65
CA HIS A 109 28.54 15.88 16.34
C HIS A 109 27.20 15.98 15.61
N PHE A 110 26.76 14.87 15.04
CA PHE A 110 25.46 14.69 14.42
C PHE A 110 24.48 14.23 15.49
N THR A 111 23.51 15.08 15.80
CA THR A 111 22.45 14.74 16.76
C THR A 111 21.43 13.78 16.15
N THR A 112 21.17 12.67 16.85
CA THR A 112 20.10 11.71 16.54
C THR A 112 18.75 12.15 17.10
N ASN A 113 18.70 13.21 17.93
CA ASN A 113 17.46 13.67 18.54
C ASN A 113 16.62 14.46 17.52
N PRO A 114 15.41 13.97 17.16
CA PRO A 114 14.57 14.61 16.15
C PRO A 114 14.17 16.05 16.53
N VAL A 115 14.04 16.36 17.82
CA VAL A 115 13.71 17.71 18.30
C VAL A 115 14.85 18.68 18.05
N VAL A 116 16.09 18.26 18.36
CA VAL A 116 17.29 19.10 18.15
C VAL A 116 17.56 19.29 16.66
N ARG A 117 17.33 18.24 15.84
CA ARG A 117 17.46 18.34 14.38
C ARG A 117 16.46 19.31 13.77
N MET A 118 15.19 19.26 14.20
CA MET A 118 14.16 20.20 13.74
C MET A 118 14.49 21.64 14.15
N TRP A 119 14.96 21.85 15.38
CA TRP A 119 15.37 23.17 15.85
C TRP A 119 16.58 23.72 15.07
N ASN A 120 17.57 22.88 14.78
CA ASN A 120 18.73 23.25 13.97
C ASN A 120 18.33 23.60 12.53
N SER A 121 17.44 22.83 11.90
CA SER A 121 16.95 23.13 10.55
C SER A 121 16.14 24.43 10.48
N VAL A 122 15.36 24.76 11.52
CA VAL A 122 14.67 26.05 11.62
C VAL A 122 15.67 27.18 11.79
N ARG A 123 16.64 27.03 12.70
CA ARG A 123 17.68 28.04 12.94
C ARG A 123 18.48 28.35 11.66
N ASP A 124 18.91 27.32 10.94
CA ASP A 124 19.71 27.47 9.72
C ASP A 124 18.92 28.09 8.54
N PHE A 125 17.57 28.13 8.60
CA PHE A 125 16.74 28.84 7.62
C PHE A 125 16.66 30.36 7.90
N PHE A 126 16.93 30.77 9.14
CA PHE A 126 16.84 32.16 9.59
C PHE A 126 18.21 32.83 9.85
N SER A 127 19.32 32.10 9.69
CA SER A 127 20.69 32.65 9.70
C SER A 127 21.16 32.98 8.30
#